data_AF-A0AAV6TN85-F1
#
_entry.id   AF-A0AAV6TN85-F1
#
_cell.length_a   1.000
_cell.length_b   1.000
_cell.length_c   1.000
_cell.angle_alpha   90.00
_cell.angle_beta   90.00
_cell.angle_gamma   90.00
#
_symmetry.space_group_name_H-M   'P 1'
#
loop_
_entity.id
_entity.type
_entity.pdbx_description
1 polymer ?
#
loop_
_entity_poly.entity_id
_entity_poly.type
_entity_poly.pdbx_seq_one_letter_code
_entity_poly.pdbx_strand_id
1 'polypeptide(L)' 'MTQGKLPKSPKPWWNHDCSRAEKQKKRAWGIFRRYPTEANLIEFKRARSQARRIRRESQRSSWQQYLNSIRVT' A
#
# COMPACT_ATOMS: atom_id res chain seq x y z
N MET A 1 17.98 16.62 -21.75
CA MET A 1 16.58 16.43 -21.30
C MET A 1 16.30 14.93 -21.23
N THR A 2 16.79 14.24 -20.20
CA THR A 2 16.63 12.78 -20.10
C THR A 2 15.17 12.47 -19.79
N GLN A 3 14.49 11.78 -20.71
CA GLN A 3 13.13 11.26 -20.51
C GLN A 3 13.13 10.41 -19.23
N GLY A 4 12.65 10.99 -18.12
CA GLY A 4 12.67 10.37 -16.80
C GLY A 4 11.72 9.17 -16.78
N LYS A 5 12.27 7.97 -16.60
CA LYS A 5 11.45 6.76 -16.40
C LYS A 5 10.48 7.02 -15.25
N LEU A 6 9.18 6.83 -15.49
CA LEU A 6 8.18 6.90 -14.41
C LEU A 6 8.54 5.89 -13.32
N PRO A 7 8.33 6.24 -12.03
CA PRO A 7 8.55 5.31 -10.94
C PRO A 7 7.67 4.07 -11.13
N LYS A 8 8.16 2.92 -10.65
CA LYS A 8 7.49 1.61 -10.73
C LYS A 8 6.05 1.61 -10.18
N SER A 9 5.67 2.64 -9.43
CA SER A 9 4.30 2.92 -9.02
C SER A 9 4.01 4.41 -9.22
N PRO A 10 3.42 4.80 -10.37
CA PRO A 10 3.24 6.22 -10.74
C PRO A 10 2.13 6.93 -9.95
N LYS A 11 1.54 6.25 -8.96
CA LYS A 11 0.46 6.81 -8.14
C LYS A 11 1.09 7.76 -7.11
N PRO A 12 0.66 9.03 -7.03
CA PRO A 12 1.25 10.01 -6.11
C PRO A 12 1.05 9.65 -4.63
N TRP A 13 0.03 8.84 -4.32
CA TRP A 13 -0.24 8.30 -2.98
C TRP A 13 0.48 7.00 -2.66
N TRP A 14 1.28 6.45 -3.59
CA TRP A 14 2.01 5.21 -3.36
C TRP A 14 3.36 5.48 -2.70
N ASN A 15 3.46 5.18 -1.41
CA ASN A 15 4.65 5.41 -0.60
C ASN A 15 5.34 4.10 -0.16
N HIS A 16 6.42 4.24 0.60
CA HIS A 16 7.17 3.13 1.17
C HIS A 16 6.29 2.23 2.08
N ASP A 17 5.37 2.83 2.85
CA ASP A 17 4.48 2.08 3.73
C ASP A 17 3.48 1.22 2.96
N CYS A 18 2.90 1.74 1.87
CA CYS A 18 2.08 0.98 0.93
C CYS A 18 2.87 -0.24 0.38
N SER A 19 4.13 -0.02 0.00
CA SER A 19 4.99 -1.09 -0.53
C SER A 19 5.31 -2.16 0.52
N ARG A 20 5.63 -1.73 1.75
CA ARG A 20 5.91 -2.62 2.88
C ARG A 20 4.69 -3.46 3.26
N ALA A 21 3.51 -2.83 3.35
CA ALA A 21 2.27 -3.51 3.68
C ALA A 21 1.83 -4.50 2.60
N GLU A 22 1.99 -4.13 1.33
CA GLU A 22 1.71 -5.04 0.20
C GLU A 22 2.66 -6.23 0.18
N LYS A 23 3.95 -6.04 0.51
CA LYS A 23 4.94 -7.12 0.64
C LYS A 23 4.57 -8.07 1.79
N GLN A 24 4.14 -7.55 2.94
CA GLN A 24 3.69 -8.36 4.07
C GLN A 24 2.43 -9.17 3.73
N LYS A 25 1.44 -8.55 3.08
CA LYS A 25 0.24 -9.25 2.59
C LYS A 25 0.60 -10.39 1.62
N LYS A 26 1.50 -10.14 0.66
CA LYS A 26 1.96 -11.16 -0.29
C LYS A 26 2.71 -12.31 0.41
N ARG A 27 3.53 -11.99 1.41
CA ARG A 27 4.21 -13.01 2.23
C ARG A 27 3.21 -13.88 2.99
N ALA A 28 2.26 -13.27 3.69
CA ALA A 28 1.23 -14.01 4.43
C ALA A 28 0.36 -14.87 3.49
N TRP A 29 0.01 -14.35 2.31
CA TRP A 29 -0.65 -15.13 1.26
C TRP A 29 0.19 -16.32 0.81
N GLY A 30 1.50 -16.13 0.57
CA GLY A 30 2.41 -17.20 0.17
C GLY A 30 2.50 -18.32 1.22
N ILE A 31 2.53 -17.96 2.50
CA ILE A 31 2.53 -18.93 3.62
C ILE A 31 1.21 -19.68 3.66
N PHE A 32 0.07 -18.99 3.68
CA PHE A 32 -1.26 -19.61 3.71
C PHE A 32 -1.50 -20.51 2.49
N ARG A 33 -1.10 -20.08 1.29
CA ARG A 33 -1.23 -20.87 0.06
C ARG A 33 -0.41 -22.16 0.12
N ARG A 34 0.76 -22.15 0.76
CA ARG A 34 1.60 -23.34 0.93
C ARG A 34 1.10 -24.24 2.06
N TYR A 35 0.59 -23.64 3.13
CA TYR A 35 0.12 -24.32 4.34
C TYR A 35 -1.23 -23.74 4.78
N PRO A 36 -2.36 -24.28 4.27
CA PRO A 36 -3.69 -23.72 4.47
C PRO A 36 -4.27 -24.06 5.84
N THR A 37 -3.64 -23.55 6.90
CA THR A 37 -4.12 -23.68 8.29
C THR A 37 -4.97 -22.47 8.69
N GLU A 38 -5.81 -22.62 9.71
CA GLU A 38 -6.64 -21.52 10.22
C GLU A 38 -5.81 -20.35 10.75
N ALA A 39 -4.74 -20.63 11.49
CA ALA A 39 -3.81 -19.62 11.96
C ALA A 39 -3.21 -18.80 10.80
N ASN A 40 -2.80 -19.46 9.72
CA ASN A 40 -2.28 -18.79 8.53
C ASN A 40 -3.36 -17.98 7.79
N LEU A 41 -4.61 -18.45 7.78
CA LEU A 41 -5.74 -17.70 7.23
C LEU A 41 -6.02 -16.42 8.03
N ILE A 42 -5.97 -16.49 9.36
CA ILE A 42 -6.15 -15.34 10.26
C ILE A 42 -5.05 -14.31 10.01
N GLU A 43 -3.79 -14.74 9.95
CA GLU A 43 -2.65 -13.86 9.67
C GLU A 43 -2.74 -13.22 8.28
N PHE A 44 -3.14 -13.98 7.25
CA PHE A 44 -3.39 -13.41 5.93
C PHE A 44 -4.52 -12.37 5.95
N LYS A 45 -5.64 -12.65 6.63
CA LYS A 45 -6.76 -11.70 6.78
C LYS A 45 -6.32 -10.42 7.48
N ARG A 46 -5.50 -10.53 8.53
CA ARG A 46 -4.91 -9.40 9.26
C ARG A 46 -3.97 -8.57 8.36
N ALA A 47 -3.04 -9.22 7.67
CA ALA A 47 -2.14 -8.53 6.74
C ALA A 47 -2.91 -7.84 5.59
N ARG A 48 -3.99 -8.47 5.11
CA ARG A 48 -4.88 -7.90 4.08
C ARG A 48 -5.66 -6.69 4.59
N SER A 49 -6.17 -6.71 5.82
CA SER A 49 -6.88 -5.57 6.41
C SER A 49 -5.92 -4.39 6.62
N GLN A 50 -4.71 -4.66 7.11
CA GLN A 50 -3.67 -3.65 7.32
C GLN A 50 -3.22 -2.99 6.01
N ALA A 51 -2.95 -3.78 4.97
CA ALA A 51 -2.59 -3.24 3.65
C ALA A 51 -3.69 -2.35 3.07
N ARG A 52 -4.97 -2.72 3.25
CA ARG A 52 -6.10 -1.88 2.84
C ARG A 52 -6.18 -0.58 3.63
N ARG A 53 -5.91 -0.62 4.93
CA ARG A 53 -5.92 0.57 5.81
C ARG A 53 -4.86 1.57 5.35
N ILE A 54 -3.60 1.14 5.29
CA ILE A 54 -2.46 1.98 4.88
C ILE A 54 -2.71 2.59 3.50
N ARG A 55 -3.21 1.80 2.54
CA ARG A 55 -3.54 2.31 1.20
C ARG A 55 -4.55 3.46 1.23
N ARG A 56 -5.60 3.34 2.04
CA ARG A 56 -6.63 4.39 2.17
C ARG A 56 -6.11 5.63 2.87
N GLU A 57 -5.30 5.45 3.90
CA GLU A 57 -4.64 6.54 4.62
C GLU A 57 -3.72 7.33 3.67
N SER A 58 -2.86 6.65 2.92
CA SER A 58 -1.98 7.30 1.94
C SER A 58 -2.75 8.04 0.83
N GLN A 59 -3.85 7.45 0.33
CA GLN A 59 -4.73 8.13 -0.62
C GLN A 59 -5.34 9.41 -0.04
N ARG A 60 -5.88 9.32 1.19
CA ARG A 60 -6.47 10.48 1.88
C ARG A 60 -5.43 11.57 2.10
N SER A 61 -4.27 11.23 2.64
CA SER A 61 -3.22 12.20 2.93
C SER A 61 -2.70 12.87 1.66
N SER A 62 -2.49 12.10 0.58
CA SER A 62 -2.08 12.65 -0.72
C SER A 62 -3.15 13.60 -1.29
N TRP A 63 -4.42 13.27 -1.17
CA TRP A 63 -5.51 14.14 -1.60
C TRP A 63 -5.58 15.44 -0.77
N GLN A 64 -5.43 15.34 0.55
CA GLN A 64 -5.37 16.51 1.44
C GLN A 64 -4.17 17.42 1.11
N GLN A 65 -3.00 16.84 0.85
CA GLN A 65 -1.81 17.59 0.43
C GLN A 65 -2.03 18.33 -0.89
N TYR A 66 -2.67 17.68 -1.86
CA TYR A 66 -3.03 18.33 -3.12
C TYR A 66 -3.98 19.51 -2.90
N LEU A 67 -5.06 19.33 -2.13
CA LEU A 67 -5.98 20.42 -1.81
C LEU A 67 -5.29 21.58 -1.08
N ASN A 68 -4.36 21.28 -0.16
CA ASN A 68 -3.58 22.31 0.54
C ASN A 68 -2.65 23.07 -0.41
N SER A 69 -2.08 22.41 -1.42
CA SER A 69 -1.24 23.09 -2.43
C SER A 69 -2.01 24.08 -3.30
N ILE A 70 -3.30 23.84 -3.54
CA ILE A 70 -4.18 24.76 -4.27
C ILE A 70 -4.56 25.98 -3.42
N ARG A 71 -4.69 25.80 -2.11
CA ARG A 71 -5.12 26.86 -1.16
C ARG A 71 -4.02 27.87 -0.84
N VAL A 72 -2.82 27.73 -1.39
CA VAL A 72 -1.76 28.76 -1.26
C VAL A 72 -2.10 29.92 -2.21
N THR A 73 -2.90 30.85 -1.70
CA THR A 73 -3.10 32.24 -2.13
C THR A 73 -3.29 33.05 -0.85
#